data_AF-A0A1F0J145-F1
#
_entry.id   AF-A0A1F0J145-F1
#
_cell.length_a   1.000
_cell.length_b   1.000
_cell.length_c   1.000
_cell.angle_alpha   90.00
_cell.angle_beta   90.00
_cell.angle_gamma   90.00
#
_symmetry.space_group_name_H-M   'P 1'
#
loop_
_entity.id
_entity.type
_entity.pdbx_description
1 polymer ?
#
loop_
_entity_poly.entity_id
_entity_poly.type
_entity_poly.pdbx_seq_one_letter_code
_entity_poly.pdbx_strand_id
1 'polypeptide(L)'
;MKGFSGLPVDYQKAVKQMGDSLFLHTSYSFHSAVKRTMEYAQDIIIQNEGKVMEKEVMIVRQQPVAFPMEDAFQGVAFHKRLNMIDPGWNLSGSWMMDKDKSAIFSNKAGDELSLNFEGTGVSIEGWWIKEGGKADVYIDGVLKGTIDCFFYYANQEHRGINIFHILNLPQGKHSVRLVVKGEKRAESADCVIGVTGAVIFRASGEL
;
A
#
# COMPACT_ATOMS: atom_id res chain seq x y z
N MET A 1 29.18 2.17 20.60
CA MET A 1 27.85 2.81 20.55
C MET A 1 27.55 3.35 21.94
N LYS A 2 27.17 4.63 22.13
CA LYS A 2 27.02 5.23 23.47
C LYS A 2 25.76 4.76 24.26
N GLY A 3 24.94 3.90 23.66
CA GLY A 3 23.75 3.34 24.31
C GLY A 3 22.72 4.39 24.72
N PHE A 4 21.78 3.98 25.57
CA PHE A 4 20.71 4.84 26.08
C PHE A 4 21.23 6.08 26.84
N SER A 5 22.32 5.93 27.60
CA SER A 5 22.97 7.03 28.32
C SER A 5 23.61 8.08 27.40
N GLY A 6 23.80 7.77 26.12
CA GLY A 6 24.30 8.69 25.11
C GLY A 6 23.25 9.58 24.45
N LEU A 7 21.96 9.38 24.73
CA LEU A 7 20.87 10.20 24.18
C LEU A 7 20.73 11.53 24.94
N PRO A 8 20.18 12.60 24.34
CA PRO A 8 19.75 13.80 25.06
C PRO A 8 18.89 13.50 26.29
N VAL A 9 19.08 14.26 27.38
CA VAL A 9 18.45 14.01 28.69
C VAL A 9 16.93 13.98 28.60
N ASP A 10 16.32 14.86 27.81
CA ASP A 10 14.86 14.93 27.66
C ASP A 10 14.29 13.66 27.02
N TYR A 11 15.00 13.07 26.06
CA TYR A 11 14.62 11.79 25.46
C TYR A 11 14.80 10.63 26.44
N GLN A 12 15.88 10.62 27.22
CA GLN A 12 16.05 9.62 28.28
C GLN A 12 14.89 9.69 29.29
N LYS A 13 14.47 10.91 29.68
CA LYS A 13 13.37 11.11 30.61
C LYS A 13 12.05 10.62 30.05
N ALA A 14 11.74 10.96 28.78
CA ALA A 14 10.53 10.51 28.11
C ALA A 14 10.45 8.97 28.02
N VAL A 15 11.53 8.32 27.59
CA VAL A 15 11.59 6.84 27.51
C VAL A 15 11.45 6.20 28.89
N LYS A 16 12.09 6.74 29.93
CA LYS A 16 11.94 6.23 31.30
C LYS A 16 10.50 6.34 31.82
N GLN A 17 9.80 7.43 31.49
CA GLN A 17 8.42 7.65 31.93
C GLN A 17 7.43 6.72 31.24
N MET A 18 7.70 6.34 29.99
CA MET A 18 6.79 5.54 29.17
C MET A 18 7.23 4.08 28.99
N GLY A 19 8.34 3.67 29.59
CA GLY A 19 9.00 2.38 29.33
C GLY A 19 8.10 1.17 29.54
N ASP A 20 7.19 1.24 30.52
CA ASP A 20 6.24 0.17 30.85
C ASP A 20 4.80 0.45 30.39
N SER A 21 4.56 1.57 29.70
CA SER A 21 3.27 1.84 29.08
C SER A 21 3.06 0.90 27.89
N LEU A 22 1.86 0.33 27.79
CA LEU A 22 1.51 -0.56 26.68
C LEU A 22 1.34 0.22 25.37
N PHE A 23 1.83 -0.35 24.27
CA PHE A 23 1.47 0.14 22.94
C PHE A 23 0.01 -0.18 22.64
N LEU A 24 -0.68 0.76 21.99
CA LEU A 24 -2.09 0.61 21.60
C LEU A 24 -2.31 -0.71 20.87
N HIS A 25 -3.35 -1.44 21.28
CA HIS A 25 -3.76 -2.74 20.72
C HIS A 25 -2.72 -3.87 20.88
N THR A 26 -1.78 -3.74 21.82
CA THR A 26 -0.82 -4.81 22.14
C THR A 26 -0.74 -5.07 23.64
N SER A 27 -0.18 -6.22 24.01
CA SER A 27 0.24 -6.53 25.38
C SER A 27 1.72 -6.20 25.64
N TYR A 28 2.36 -5.41 24.77
CA TYR A 28 3.78 -5.07 24.84
C TYR A 28 3.99 -3.64 25.34
N SER A 29 5.02 -3.45 26.17
CA SER A 29 5.63 -2.16 26.49
C SER A 29 6.99 -2.04 25.80
N PHE A 30 7.63 -0.89 25.90
CA PHE A 30 9.01 -0.73 25.43
C PHE A 30 9.96 -1.69 26.15
N HIS A 31 9.89 -1.81 27.49
CA HIS A 31 10.74 -2.74 28.23
C HIS A 31 10.46 -4.20 27.90
N SER A 32 9.18 -4.59 27.72
CA SER A 32 8.87 -5.97 27.33
C SER A 32 9.37 -6.29 25.94
N ALA A 33 9.32 -5.34 25.00
CA ALA A 33 9.88 -5.48 23.67
C ALA A 33 11.42 -5.59 23.71
N VAL A 34 12.10 -4.76 24.50
CA VAL A 34 13.57 -4.84 24.69
C VAL A 34 13.97 -6.19 25.30
N LYS A 35 13.28 -6.62 26.36
CA LYS A 35 13.51 -7.93 26.99
C LYS A 35 13.33 -9.05 25.98
N ARG A 36 12.21 -9.05 25.24
CA ARG A 36 11.90 -10.10 24.27
C ARG A 36 12.89 -10.13 23.11
N THR A 37 13.37 -8.97 22.67
CA THR A 37 14.41 -8.85 21.64
C THR A 37 15.73 -9.47 22.12
N MET A 38 16.11 -9.24 23.38
CA MET A 38 17.30 -9.86 23.97
C MET A 38 17.14 -11.38 24.09
N GLU A 39 15.98 -11.86 24.55
CA GLU A 39 15.67 -13.30 24.60
C GLU A 39 15.83 -13.93 23.21
N TYR A 40 15.22 -13.36 22.17
CA TYR A 40 15.35 -13.88 20.81
C TYR A 40 16.80 -13.83 20.29
N ALA A 41 17.55 -12.77 20.58
CA ALA A 41 18.94 -12.69 20.19
C ALA A 41 19.77 -13.81 20.85
N GLN A 42 19.55 -14.06 22.14
CA GLN A 42 20.22 -15.13 22.88
C GLN A 42 19.84 -16.51 22.34
N ASP A 43 18.55 -16.75 22.06
CA ASP A 43 18.06 -17.99 21.47
C ASP A 43 18.71 -18.24 20.10
N ILE A 44 18.74 -17.23 19.23
CA ILE A 44 19.37 -17.31 17.90
C ILE A 44 20.87 -17.61 18.03
N ILE A 45 21.57 -16.98 18.98
CA ILE A 45 22.99 -17.24 19.22
C ILE A 45 23.20 -18.71 19.60
N ILE A 46 22.43 -19.24 20.54
CA ILE A 46 22.53 -20.63 21.01
C ILE A 46 22.17 -21.63 19.88
N GLN A 47 21.10 -21.35 19.14
CA GLN A 47 20.67 -22.17 17.99
C GLN A 47 21.74 -22.27 16.91
N ASN A 48 22.60 -21.26 16.80
CA ASN A 48 23.70 -21.21 15.84
C ASN A 48 25.05 -21.51 16.48
N GLU A 49 25.05 -22.39 17.50
CA GLU A 49 26.25 -22.92 18.18
C GLU A 49 27.11 -21.87 18.90
N GLY A 50 26.57 -20.65 19.07
CA GLY A 50 27.13 -19.61 19.90
C GLY A 50 26.95 -19.90 21.39
N LYS A 51 27.49 -19.01 22.24
CA LYS A 51 27.37 -19.10 23.69
C LYS A 51 26.94 -17.76 24.28
N VAL A 52 26.06 -17.80 25.25
CA VAL A 52 25.64 -16.64 26.04
C VAL A 52 26.22 -16.80 27.44
N MET A 53 27.04 -15.85 27.87
CA MET A 53 27.60 -15.75 29.23
C MET A 53 27.09 -14.46 29.88
N GLU A 54 27.40 -14.27 31.16
CA GLU A 54 26.84 -13.15 31.95
C GLU A 54 27.13 -11.76 31.36
N LYS A 55 28.33 -11.57 30.79
CA LYS A 55 28.81 -10.26 30.30
C LYS A 55 29.23 -10.27 28.82
N GLU A 56 29.21 -11.43 28.19
CA GLU A 56 29.70 -11.61 26.84
C GLU A 56 28.90 -12.66 26.09
N VAL A 57 28.87 -12.52 24.77
CA VAL A 57 28.31 -13.51 23.87
C VAL A 57 29.38 -13.92 22.87
N MET A 58 29.47 -15.22 22.62
CA MET A 58 30.25 -15.75 21.51
C MET A 58 29.30 -16.07 20.37
N ILE A 59 29.48 -15.38 19.24
CA ILE A 59 28.69 -15.58 18.04
C ILE A 59 29.56 -16.36 17.06
N VAL A 60 29.10 -17.54 16.64
CA VAL A 60 29.77 -18.29 15.59
C VAL A 60 29.55 -17.54 14.27
N ARG A 61 30.63 -17.30 13.54
CA ARG A 61 30.54 -16.66 12.22
C ARG A 61 29.81 -17.59 11.26
N GLN A 62 28.60 -17.23 10.87
CA GLN A 62 27.83 -17.95 9.87
C GLN A 62 28.43 -17.74 8.48
N GLN A 63 28.42 -18.78 7.66
CA GLN A 63 28.65 -18.63 6.22
C GLN A 63 27.40 -17.97 5.60
N PRO A 64 27.52 -16.86 4.88
CA PRO A 64 26.38 -16.26 4.19
C PRO A 64 25.77 -17.28 3.23
N VAL A 65 24.48 -17.56 3.40
CA VAL A 65 23.70 -18.37 2.47
C VAL A 65 22.84 -17.40 1.66
N ALA A 66 22.88 -17.52 0.34
CA ALA A 66 21.98 -16.76 -0.52
C ALA A 66 20.54 -17.17 -0.19
N PHE A 67 19.69 -16.20 0.14
CA PHE A 67 18.26 -16.46 0.28
C PHE A 67 17.70 -16.98 -1.05
N PRO A 68 16.68 -17.87 -1.02
CA PRO A 68 15.95 -18.18 -2.24
C PRO A 68 15.41 -16.88 -2.85
N MET A 69 15.33 -16.84 -4.18
CA MET A 69 14.72 -15.70 -4.86
C MET A 69 13.26 -15.57 -4.41
N GLU A 70 12.95 -14.46 -3.75
CA GLU A 70 11.58 -14.08 -3.44
C GLU A 70 11.03 -13.26 -4.60
N ASP A 71 10.13 -13.87 -5.36
CA ASP A 71 9.35 -13.17 -6.38
C ASP A 71 7.96 -12.86 -5.80
N ALA A 72 7.74 -11.60 -5.44
CA ALA A 72 6.48 -11.14 -4.85
C ALA A 72 5.29 -11.21 -5.83
N PHE A 73 5.55 -11.38 -7.14
CA PHE A 73 4.55 -11.37 -8.21
C PHE A 73 4.79 -12.50 -9.21
N GLN A 74 5.05 -13.72 -8.70
CA GLN A 74 5.21 -14.90 -9.54
C GLN A 74 4.07 -15.03 -10.55
N GLY A 75 4.42 -15.23 -11.82
CA GLY A 75 3.42 -15.41 -12.87
C GLY A 75 2.88 -14.10 -13.47
N VAL A 76 3.28 -12.93 -12.97
CA VAL A 76 2.74 -11.63 -13.40
C VAL A 76 3.80 -10.79 -14.10
N ALA A 77 3.52 -10.34 -15.31
CA ALA A 77 4.35 -9.44 -16.07
C ALA A 77 3.60 -8.15 -16.42
N PHE A 78 4.31 -7.03 -16.47
CA PHE A 78 3.79 -5.80 -17.05
C PHE A 78 3.39 -6.04 -18.52
N HIS A 79 2.20 -5.59 -18.91
CA HIS A 79 1.77 -5.58 -20.30
C HIS A 79 1.86 -4.16 -20.88
N LYS A 80 1.08 -3.22 -20.34
CA LYS A 80 1.02 -1.83 -20.86
C LYS A 80 0.45 -0.87 -19.82
N ARG A 81 0.69 0.42 -20.03
CA ARG A 81 0.00 1.52 -19.34
C ARG A 81 -0.91 2.25 -20.33
N LEU A 82 -2.08 2.66 -19.87
CA LEU A 82 -3.05 3.50 -20.58
C LEU A 82 -3.25 4.78 -19.77
N ASN A 83 -3.13 5.93 -20.40
CA ASN A 83 -3.52 7.23 -19.85
C ASN A 83 -4.99 7.52 -20.18
N MET A 84 -5.56 8.56 -19.57
CA MET A 84 -6.97 8.91 -19.83
C MET A 84 -7.29 9.34 -21.27
N ILE A 85 -6.29 9.78 -22.03
CA ILE A 85 -6.45 10.17 -23.44
C ILE A 85 -6.38 8.98 -24.41
N ASP A 86 -5.91 7.82 -23.94
CA ASP A 86 -5.82 6.64 -24.77
C ASP A 86 -7.22 6.05 -25.02
N PRO A 87 -7.46 5.41 -26.16
CA PRO A 87 -8.74 4.78 -26.44
C PRO A 87 -9.00 3.59 -25.51
N GLY A 88 -10.29 3.30 -25.25
CA GLY A 88 -10.72 2.12 -24.48
C GLY A 88 -11.47 2.45 -23.18
N TRP A 89 -11.39 3.70 -22.71
CA TRP A 89 -12.20 4.20 -21.61
C TRP A 89 -13.64 4.47 -22.06
N ASN A 90 -14.61 4.04 -21.27
CA ASN A 90 -16.01 4.39 -21.45
C ASN A 90 -16.49 5.15 -20.22
N LEU A 91 -17.07 6.32 -20.45
CA LEU A 91 -17.53 7.24 -19.41
C LEU A 91 -19.04 7.41 -19.51
N SER A 92 -19.70 7.38 -18.37
CA SER A 92 -21.12 7.69 -18.21
C SER A 92 -21.27 8.74 -17.13
N GLY A 93 -22.07 9.77 -17.39
CA GLY A 93 -22.31 10.87 -16.46
C GLY A 93 -21.44 12.10 -16.74
N SER A 94 -21.17 12.88 -15.68
CA SER A 94 -20.65 14.24 -15.78
C SER A 94 -19.15 14.34 -15.47
N TRP A 95 -18.35 13.43 -16.04
CA TRP A 95 -16.89 13.44 -15.89
C TRP A 95 -16.27 14.68 -16.55
N MET A 96 -15.31 15.29 -15.85
CA MET A 96 -14.55 16.44 -16.32
C MET A 96 -13.10 16.04 -16.58
N MET A 97 -12.51 16.61 -17.63
CA MET A 97 -11.07 16.51 -17.88
C MET A 97 -10.34 17.58 -17.05
N ASP A 98 -9.27 17.20 -16.38
CA ASP A 98 -8.42 18.15 -15.66
C ASP A 98 -7.69 19.09 -16.63
N LYS A 99 -7.23 20.24 -16.13
CA LYS A 99 -6.61 21.31 -16.93
C LYS A 99 -5.44 20.82 -17.78
N ASP A 100 -4.62 19.94 -17.21
CA ASP A 100 -3.44 19.40 -17.87
C ASP A 100 -3.74 18.15 -18.71
N LYS A 101 -5.02 17.76 -18.82
CA LYS A 101 -5.52 16.57 -19.54
C LYS A 101 -4.87 15.25 -19.10
N SER A 102 -4.35 15.22 -17.88
CA SER A 102 -3.66 14.07 -17.29
C SER A 102 -4.60 13.18 -16.47
N ALA A 103 -5.82 13.65 -16.20
CA ALA A 103 -6.82 12.95 -15.42
C ALA A 103 -8.22 13.32 -15.85
N ILE A 104 -9.16 12.42 -15.58
CA ILE A 104 -10.58 12.76 -15.53
C ILE A 104 -11.09 12.58 -14.10
N PHE A 105 -12.08 13.37 -13.73
CA PHE A 105 -12.63 13.32 -12.38
C PHE A 105 -14.12 13.60 -12.34
N SER A 106 -14.77 13.10 -11.29
CA SER A 106 -16.15 13.40 -10.96
C SER A 106 -16.35 13.37 -9.44
N ASN A 107 -17.35 14.12 -8.97
CA ASN A 107 -17.87 14.07 -7.60
C ASN A 107 -19.38 13.75 -7.58
N LYS A 108 -19.94 13.25 -8.67
CA LYS A 108 -21.38 12.98 -8.80
C LYS A 108 -21.67 11.50 -8.58
N ALA A 109 -22.56 11.21 -7.64
CA ALA A 109 -23.02 9.85 -7.39
C ALA A 109 -23.62 9.23 -8.67
N GLY A 110 -23.22 8.00 -8.99
CA GLY A 110 -23.68 7.27 -10.17
C GLY A 110 -22.89 7.54 -11.44
N ASP A 111 -21.94 8.48 -11.45
CA ASP A 111 -21.02 8.62 -12.57
C ASP A 111 -20.13 7.37 -12.67
N GLU A 112 -19.98 6.84 -13.88
CA GLU A 112 -19.29 5.57 -14.12
C GLU A 112 -18.13 5.73 -15.10
N LEU A 113 -17.06 4.98 -14.84
CA LEU A 113 -15.91 4.86 -15.70
C LEU A 113 -15.57 3.37 -15.84
N SER A 114 -15.37 2.90 -17.06
CA SER A 114 -15.01 1.51 -17.31
C SER A 114 -13.94 1.34 -18.36
N LEU A 115 -13.19 0.24 -18.26
CA LEU A 115 -12.14 -0.17 -19.17
C LEU A 115 -12.22 -1.68 -19.36
N ASN A 116 -12.28 -2.11 -20.61
CA ASN A 116 -12.08 -3.51 -20.96
C ASN A 116 -10.59 -3.74 -21.20
N PHE A 117 -10.05 -4.81 -20.63
CA PHE A 117 -8.64 -5.18 -20.78
C PHE A 117 -8.50 -6.68 -21.01
N GLU A 118 -7.33 -7.09 -21.50
CA GLU A 118 -6.96 -8.48 -21.66
C GLU A 118 -5.66 -8.72 -20.90
N GLY A 119 -5.65 -9.71 -20.01
CA GLY A 119 -4.53 -10.00 -19.14
C GLY A 119 -4.94 -10.68 -17.83
N THR A 120 -4.05 -10.66 -16.85
CA THR A 120 -4.21 -11.29 -15.52
C THR A 120 -4.44 -10.28 -14.40
N GLY A 121 -4.44 -8.97 -14.70
CA GLY A 121 -4.65 -7.96 -13.68
C GLY A 121 -4.69 -6.54 -14.22
N VAL A 122 -5.19 -5.63 -13.39
CA VAL A 122 -5.25 -4.20 -13.66
C VAL A 122 -5.02 -3.40 -12.39
N SER A 123 -4.27 -2.31 -12.50
CA SER A 123 -4.09 -1.28 -11.49
C SER A 123 -4.63 0.04 -12.03
N ILE A 124 -5.69 0.58 -11.40
CA ILE A 124 -6.19 1.92 -11.70
C ILE A 124 -5.34 2.95 -10.95
N GLU A 125 -4.81 3.91 -11.69
CA GLU A 125 -4.04 5.04 -11.16
C GLU A 125 -4.95 6.27 -11.06
N GLY A 126 -4.79 7.04 -9.98
CA GLY A 126 -5.69 8.16 -9.70
C GLY A 126 -5.18 9.09 -8.61
N TRP A 127 -6.11 9.78 -7.98
CA TRP A 127 -5.84 10.84 -7.00
C TRP A 127 -6.13 10.38 -5.58
N TRP A 128 -5.17 10.60 -4.70
CA TRP A 128 -5.27 10.59 -3.24
C TRP A 128 -5.14 12.03 -2.75
N ILE A 129 -6.26 12.69 -2.52
CA ILE A 129 -6.32 14.15 -2.32
C ILE A 129 -7.22 14.50 -1.13
N LYS A 130 -7.13 15.74 -0.64
CA LYS A 130 -7.94 16.21 0.51
C LYS A 130 -9.44 16.30 0.18
N GLU A 131 -9.79 16.41 -1.10
CA GLU A 131 -11.17 16.33 -1.62
C GLU A 131 -11.62 14.90 -1.96
N GLY A 132 -10.82 13.87 -1.62
CA GLY A 132 -11.06 12.50 -2.05
C GLY A 132 -12.38 11.92 -1.55
N GLY A 133 -13.13 11.30 -2.47
CA GLY A 133 -14.38 10.61 -2.19
C GLY A 133 -14.26 9.10 -2.19
N LYS A 134 -15.43 8.44 -2.24
CA LYS A 134 -15.55 6.99 -2.34
C LYS A 134 -16.13 6.56 -3.68
N ALA A 135 -15.64 5.41 -4.18
CA ALA A 135 -16.18 4.76 -5.36
C ALA A 135 -16.26 3.24 -5.18
N ASP A 136 -17.28 2.63 -5.74
CA ASP A 136 -17.38 1.17 -5.82
C ASP A 136 -16.64 0.67 -7.07
N VAL A 137 -15.82 -0.36 -6.90
CA VAL A 137 -15.04 -0.97 -7.99
C VAL A 137 -15.54 -2.38 -8.26
N TYR A 138 -15.87 -2.64 -9.51
CA TYR A 138 -16.36 -3.90 -10.03
C TYR A 138 -15.35 -4.49 -11.01
N ILE A 139 -15.17 -5.81 -10.94
CA ILE A 139 -14.44 -6.60 -11.94
C ILE A 139 -15.39 -7.64 -12.49
N ASP A 140 -15.58 -7.64 -13.81
CA ASP A 140 -16.50 -8.54 -14.54
C ASP A 140 -17.92 -8.50 -13.97
N GLY A 141 -18.38 -7.29 -13.60
CA GLY A 141 -19.69 -7.06 -13.01
C GLY A 141 -19.81 -7.38 -11.51
N VAL A 142 -18.79 -7.97 -10.89
CA VAL A 142 -18.78 -8.34 -9.47
C VAL A 142 -18.10 -7.25 -8.63
N LEU A 143 -18.78 -6.78 -7.58
CA LEU A 143 -18.20 -5.81 -6.63
C LEU A 143 -16.96 -6.40 -5.96
N LYS A 144 -15.82 -5.71 -6.06
CA LYS A 144 -14.57 -6.08 -5.39
C LYS A 144 -14.31 -5.26 -4.14
N GLY A 145 -14.86 -4.06 -4.05
CA GLY A 145 -14.80 -3.24 -2.85
C GLY A 145 -15.13 -1.79 -3.12
N THR A 146 -15.13 -1.00 -2.05
CA THR A 146 -15.26 0.46 -2.10
C THR A 146 -13.90 1.06 -1.80
N ILE A 147 -13.37 1.84 -2.74
CA ILE A 147 -12.17 2.66 -2.51
C ILE A 147 -12.55 3.96 -1.83
N ASP A 148 -11.62 4.52 -1.07
CA ASP A 148 -11.75 5.80 -0.39
C ASP A 148 -10.47 6.58 -0.63
N CYS A 149 -10.56 7.58 -1.49
CA CYS A 149 -9.42 8.30 -2.04
C CYS A 149 -9.02 9.53 -1.21
N PHE A 150 -9.51 9.67 0.03
CA PHE A 150 -9.10 10.76 0.90
C PHE A 150 -7.65 10.58 1.37
N PHE A 151 -6.82 11.58 1.12
CA PHE A 151 -5.48 11.67 1.69
C PHE A 151 -5.08 13.13 1.89
N TYR A 152 -4.82 13.50 3.15
CA TYR A 152 -4.26 14.80 3.48
C TYR A 152 -3.49 14.74 4.80
N TYR A 153 -2.30 14.14 4.75
CA TYR A 153 -1.40 14.02 5.91
C TYR A 153 -0.15 14.86 5.67
N ALA A 154 0.30 15.58 6.71
CA ALA A 154 1.45 16.47 6.63
C ALA A 154 1.39 17.47 5.44
N ASN A 155 0.19 17.96 5.11
CA ASN A 155 -0.10 18.83 3.96
C ASN A 155 0.30 18.24 2.60
N GLN A 156 0.27 16.91 2.46
CA GLN A 156 0.58 16.22 1.21
C GLN A 156 -0.65 15.61 0.55
N GLU A 157 -0.56 15.50 -0.78
CA GLU A 157 -1.50 14.80 -1.65
C GLU A 157 -0.68 14.01 -2.69
N HIS A 158 -1.26 12.95 -3.25
CA HIS A 158 -0.60 12.14 -4.26
C HIS A 158 -1.52 11.98 -5.48
N ARG A 159 -0.98 12.20 -6.67
CA ARG A 159 -1.71 12.06 -7.94
C ARG A 159 -0.93 11.12 -8.86
N GLY A 160 -1.64 10.30 -9.64
CA GLY A 160 -1.03 9.34 -10.55
C GLY A 160 -0.49 8.08 -9.88
N ILE A 161 -1.01 7.73 -8.70
CA ILE A 161 -0.62 6.51 -7.97
C ILE A 161 -1.80 5.53 -7.90
N ASN A 162 -1.53 4.27 -7.55
CA ASN A 162 -2.55 3.23 -7.44
C ASN A 162 -3.68 3.64 -6.48
N ILE A 163 -4.93 3.65 -6.96
CA ILE A 163 -6.15 3.80 -6.13
C ILE A 163 -6.90 2.48 -5.98
N PHE A 164 -6.68 1.54 -6.90
CA PHE A 164 -7.22 0.18 -6.86
C PHE A 164 -6.35 -0.74 -7.69
N HIS A 165 -6.13 -1.99 -7.26
CA HIS A 165 -5.59 -3.02 -8.13
C HIS A 165 -6.25 -4.37 -7.87
N ILE A 166 -6.20 -5.22 -8.89
CA ILE A 166 -6.46 -6.65 -8.79
C ILE A 166 -5.44 -7.39 -9.65
N LEU A 167 -4.89 -8.47 -9.11
CA LEU A 167 -3.94 -9.36 -9.79
C LEU A 167 -4.49 -10.79 -9.73
N ASN A 168 -3.80 -11.72 -10.39
CA ASN A 168 -4.10 -13.15 -10.39
C ASN A 168 -5.52 -13.48 -10.93
N LEU A 169 -6.04 -12.67 -11.85
CA LEU A 169 -7.15 -13.07 -12.69
C LEU A 169 -6.70 -14.14 -13.69
N PRO A 170 -7.58 -15.05 -14.13
CA PRO A 170 -7.29 -15.93 -15.26
C PRO A 170 -6.84 -15.12 -16.47
N GLN A 171 -5.89 -15.62 -17.26
CA GLN A 171 -5.51 -14.94 -18.51
C GLN A 171 -6.74 -14.88 -19.43
N GLY A 172 -7.17 -13.67 -19.79
CA GLY A 172 -8.32 -13.48 -20.66
C GLY A 172 -8.84 -12.05 -20.67
N LYS A 173 -10.03 -11.88 -21.25
CA LYS A 173 -10.71 -10.58 -21.33
C LYS A 173 -11.48 -10.31 -20.05
N HIS A 174 -11.28 -9.12 -19.51
CA HIS A 174 -11.91 -8.63 -18.28
C HIS A 174 -12.43 -7.21 -18.46
N SER A 175 -13.31 -6.81 -17.55
CA SER A 175 -13.81 -5.44 -17.45
C SER A 175 -13.63 -4.91 -16.04
N VAL A 176 -13.03 -3.74 -15.91
CA VAL A 176 -13.03 -2.96 -14.67
C VAL A 176 -14.00 -1.80 -14.80
N ARG A 177 -14.84 -1.61 -13.78
CA ARG A 177 -15.83 -0.54 -13.73
C ARG A 177 -15.82 0.12 -12.37
N LEU A 178 -15.74 1.44 -12.35
CA LEU A 178 -15.71 2.28 -11.17
C LEU A 178 -16.98 3.14 -11.16
N VAL A 179 -17.68 3.17 -10.03
CA VAL A 179 -18.93 3.93 -9.84
C VAL A 179 -18.75 4.89 -8.68
N VAL A 180 -18.83 6.19 -8.95
CA VAL A 180 -18.70 7.23 -7.93
C VAL A 180 -19.89 7.15 -6.97
N LYS A 181 -19.64 7.13 -5.66
CA LYS A 181 -20.71 7.05 -4.66
C LYS A 181 -21.30 8.41 -4.28
N GLY A 182 -20.58 9.50 -4.53
CA GLY A 182 -20.89 10.82 -3.96
C GLY A 182 -20.77 10.85 -2.43
N GLU A 183 -20.09 9.86 -1.84
CA GLU A 183 -19.82 9.75 -0.42
C GLU A 183 -18.37 10.16 -0.13
N LYS A 184 -18.12 10.65 1.09
CA LYS A 184 -16.80 11.06 1.56
C LYS A 184 -16.61 10.82 3.05
N ARG A 185 -15.38 10.87 3.52
CA ARG A 185 -15.08 10.99 4.95
C ARG A 185 -15.50 12.35 5.49
N ALA A 186 -15.69 12.47 6.81
CA ALA A 186 -16.05 13.73 7.43
C ALA A 186 -14.95 14.80 7.22
N GLU A 187 -13.70 14.36 7.25
CA GLU A 187 -12.48 15.15 7.11
C GLU A 187 -12.20 15.58 5.65
N SER A 188 -12.82 14.90 4.69
CA SER A 188 -12.63 15.22 3.28
C SER A 188 -13.35 16.50 2.90
N ALA A 189 -12.72 17.34 2.08
CA ALA A 189 -13.30 18.60 1.63
C ALA A 189 -14.42 18.43 0.57
N ASP A 190 -14.42 17.32 -0.17
CA ASP A 190 -15.43 16.95 -1.16
C ASP A 190 -15.42 15.42 -1.38
N CYS A 191 -16.10 14.91 -2.42
CA CYS A 191 -16.20 13.50 -2.76
C CYS A 191 -15.62 13.19 -4.16
N VAL A 192 -14.53 13.86 -4.52
CA VAL A 192 -13.90 13.75 -5.84
C VAL A 192 -13.22 12.39 -6.01
N ILE A 193 -13.49 11.76 -7.15
CA ILE A 193 -12.74 10.61 -7.66
C ILE A 193 -12.03 11.05 -8.94
N GLY A 194 -10.69 11.05 -8.90
CA GLY A 194 -9.86 11.34 -10.06
C GLY A 194 -9.12 10.09 -10.53
N VAL A 195 -9.16 9.83 -11.84
CA VAL A 195 -8.49 8.71 -12.51
C VAL A 195 -7.53 9.28 -13.54
N THR A 196 -6.27 8.83 -13.50
CA THR A 196 -5.20 9.27 -14.40
C THR A 196 -4.88 8.22 -15.47
N GLY A 197 -5.15 6.95 -15.18
CA GLY A 197 -4.85 5.87 -16.10
C GLY A 197 -5.02 4.48 -15.50
N ALA A 198 -4.51 3.49 -16.23
CA ALA A 198 -4.44 2.11 -15.79
C ALA A 198 -3.13 1.44 -16.22
N VAL A 199 -2.65 0.51 -15.41
CA VAL A 199 -1.58 -0.44 -15.75
C VAL A 199 -2.20 -1.82 -15.87
N ILE A 200 -1.98 -2.49 -17.00
CA ILE A 200 -2.48 -3.83 -17.29
C ILE A 200 -1.32 -4.82 -17.14
N PHE A 201 -1.63 -5.98 -16.55
CA PHE A 201 -0.70 -7.08 -16.34
C PHE A 201 -1.14 -8.31 -17.12
N ARG A 202 -0.19 -9.18 -17.48
CA ARG A 202 -0.39 -10.46 -18.18
C ARG A 202 0.39 -11.58 -17.51
N ALA A 203 0.17 -12.82 -17.95
CA ALA A 203 0.97 -13.96 -17.51
C ALA A 203 2.46 -13.79 -17.90
N SER A 204 3.38 -14.09 -16.99
CA SER A 204 4.82 -14.12 -17.29
C SER A 204 5.13 -15.36 -18.16
N GLY A 205 5.53 -15.15 -19.42
CA GLY A 205 5.88 -16.22 -20.36
C GLY A 205 5.33 -16.03 -21.78
N GLU A 206 4.36 -15.14 -21.96
CA GLU A 206 3.86 -14.70 -23.26
C GLU A 206 4.64 -13.44 -23.70
N LEU A 207 5.87 -13.62 -24.21
CA LEU A 207 6.63 -12.54 -24.87
C LEU A 207 6.41 -12.57 -26.37
#